data_AF-A0A7W7QEC1-F1
#
_entry.id   AF-A0A7W7QEC1-F1
#
_cell.length_a   1.000
_cell.length_b   1.000
_cell.length_c   1.000
_cell.angle_alpha   90.00
_cell.angle_beta   90.00
_cell.angle_gamma   90.00
#
_symmetry.space_group_name_H-M   'P 1'
#
loop_
_entity.id
_entity.type
_entity.pdbx_description
1 polymer ?
#
loop_
_entity_poly.entity_id
_entity_poly.type
_entity_poly.pdbx_seq_one_letter_code
_entity_poly.pdbx_strand_id
1 'polypeptide(L)'
;MSDGFEYNPEAMRAFAEVFNQAGAQMAEVQATVAQTSAKAGDFGRAWEEQGTDFDTYMAAIAEDLGKLSTHLAEIGGQIAQGADLTVQADTTGLQNVQAVEIDSRGGE
;
A
#
# COMPACT_ATOMS: atom_id res chain seq x y z
N MET A 1 9.06 -32.84 -7.79
CA MET A 1 9.79 -31.59 -7.49
C MET A 1 8.79 -30.49 -7.70
N SER A 2 8.21 -29.98 -6.61
CA SER A 2 7.31 -28.84 -6.68
C SER A 2 8.16 -27.65 -7.13
N ASP A 3 7.96 -27.25 -8.38
CA ASP A 3 8.40 -25.98 -8.95
C ASP A 3 7.62 -24.88 -8.21
N GLY A 4 7.99 -24.70 -6.95
CA GLY A 4 7.37 -23.79 -6.02
C GLY A 4 7.93 -22.42 -6.32
N PHE A 5 7.04 -21.46 -6.57
CA PHE A 5 7.34 -20.04 -6.71
C PHE A 5 8.57 -19.65 -5.88
N GLU A 6 9.69 -19.46 -6.55
CA GLU A 6 10.92 -19.02 -5.91
C GLU A 6 10.62 -17.64 -5.30
N TYR A 7 10.67 -17.57 -3.97
CA TYR A 7 10.31 -16.35 -3.27
C TYR A 7 11.36 -15.28 -3.58
N ASN A 8 10.96 -14.24 -4.31
CA ASN A 8 11.84 -13.13 -4.65
C ASN A 8 11.49 -11.88 -3.81
N PRO A 9 12.26 -11.57 -2.76
CA PRO A 9 11.98 -10.44 -1.88
C PRO A 9 12.10 -9.09 -2.59
N GLU A 10 12.92 -8.98 -3.65
CA GLU A 10 12.99 -7.76 -4.47
C GLU A 10 11.72 -7.57 -5.28
N ALA A 11 11.18 -8.64 -5.86
CA ALA A 11 9.89 -8.60 -6.55
C ALA A 11 8.74 -8.23 -5.59
N MET A 12 8.76 -8.76 -4.36
CA MET A 12 7.77 -8.41 -3.34
C MET A 12 7.86 -6.94 -2.93
N ARG A 13 9.07 -6.39 -2.74
CA ARG A 13 9.25 -4.95 -2.47
C ARG A 13 8.80 -4.08 -3.64
N ALA A 14 9.10 -4.48 -4.87
CA ALA A 14 8.60 -3.78 -6.06
C ALA A 14 7.07 -3.81 -6.14
N PHE A 15 6.44 -4.92 -5.76
CA PHE A 15 4.98 -5.02 -5.72
C PHE A 15 4.37 -4.16 -4.60
N ALA A 16 4.99 -4.14 -3.41
CA ALA A 16 4.60 -3.23 -2.33
C ALA A 16 4.65 -1.75 -2.77
N GLU A 17 5.68 -1.38 -3.53
CA GLU A 17 5.84 -0.03 -4.06
C GLU A 17 4.70 0.35 -5.02
N VAL A 18 4.21 -0.59 -5.85
CA VAL A 18 3.05 -0.35 -6.72
C VAL A 18 1.80 0.00 -5.89
N PHE A 19 1.56 -0.68 -4.77
CA PHE A 19 0.45 -0.35 -3.87
C PHE A 19 0.62 1.01 -3.22
N ASN A 20 1.82 1.34 -2.76
CA ASN A 20 2.10 2.64 -2.16
C ASN A 20 1.87 3.77 -3.18
N GLN A 21 2.30 3.60 -4.42
CA GLN A 21 2.07 4.56 -5.50
C GLN A 21 0.59 4.69 -5.85
N ALA A 22 -0.15 3.58 -5.91
CA ALA A 22 -1.59 3.61 -6.12
C ALA A 22 -2.31 4.34 -4.98
N GLY A 23 -1.90 4.12 -3.73
CA GLY A 23 -2.41 4.85 -2.56
C GLY A 23 -2.16 6.35 -2.68
N ALA A 24 -0.93 6.76 -3.02
CA ALA A 24 -0.59 8.17 -3.23
C ALA A 24 -1.44 8.82 -4.34
N GLN A 25 -1.66 8.13 -5.46
CA GLN A 25 -2.53 8.62 -6.53
C GLN A 25 -3.98 8.78 -6.06
N MET A 26 -4.49 7.84 -5.25
CA MET A 26 -5.84 7.97 -4.68
C MET A 26 -5.96 9.16 -3.72
N ALA A 27 -4.94 9.44 -2.92
CA ALA A 27 -4.91 10.63 -2.06
C ALA A 27 -4.89 11.93 -2.87
N GLU A 28 -4.21 11.98 -4.01
CA GLU A 28 -4.21 13.13 -4.91
C GLU A 28 -5.58 13.35 -5.57
N VAL A 29 -6.22 12.27 -6.04
CA VAL A 29 -7.59 12.33 -6.56
C VAL A 29 -8.57 12.77 -5.46
N GLN A 30 -8.43 12.23 -4.24
CA GLN A 30 -9.22 12.66 -3.09
C GLN A 30 -9.09 14.16 -2.85
N ALA A 31 -7.87 14.70 -2.84
CA ALA A 31 -7.64 16.13 -2.60
C ALA A 31 -8.33 17.00 -3.66
N THR A 32 -8.40 16.52 -4.91
CA THR A 32 -9.09 17.21 -6.01
C THR A 32 -10.61 17.13 -5.86
N VAL A 33 -11.15 15.94 -5.54
CA VAL A 33 -12.58 15.69 -5.37
C VAL A 33 -13.13 16.43 -4.14
N ALA A 34 -12.38 16.46 -3.05
CA ALA A 34 -12.76 17.16 -1.82
C ALA A 34 -12.80 18.69 -1.97
N GLN A 35 -12.12 19.23 -2.98
CA GLN A 35 -12.09 20.66 -3.28
C GLN A 35 -13.15 21.04 -4.32
N THR A 36 -14.41 20.74 -4.05
CA THR A 36 -15.49 21.29 -4.89
C THR A 36 -15.58 22.81 -4.66
N SER A 37 -15.06 23.58 -5.61
CA SER A 37 -15.20 25.04 -5.60
C SER A 37 -16.58 25.51 -6.04
N ALA A 38 -17.39 24.59 -6.58
CA ALA A 38 -18.77 24.81 -6.99
C ALA A 38 -19.61 25.32 -5.82
N LYS A 39 -20.22 26.49 -5.99
CA LYS A 39 -21.13 27.10 -5.03
C LYS A 39 -22.46 27.46 -5.68
N ALA A 40 -23.43 27.85 -4.85
CA ALA A 40 -24.72 28.37 -5.30
C ALA A 40 -24.60 29.46 -6.38
N GLY A 41 -23.55 30.29 -6.30
CA GLY A 41 -23.29 31.33 -7.30
C GLY A 41 -22.94 30.80 -8.70
N ASP A 42 -22.40 29.58 -8.81
CA ASP A 42 -21.94 29.00 -10.07
C ASP A 42 -23.07 28.31 -10.86
N PHE A 43 -24.14 27.90 -10.18
CA PHE A 43 -25.24 27.13 -10.77
C PHE A 43 -26.64 27.73 -10.53
N GLY A 44 -26.74 28.83 -9.78
CA GLY A 44 -27.99 29.53 -9.52
C GLY A 44 -29.03 28.66 -8.80
N ARG A 45 -30.31 28.78 -9.17
CA ARG A 45 -31.42 28.05 -8.50
C ARG A 45 -31.30 26.52 -8.56
N ALA A 46 -30.61 25.97 -9.57
CA ALA A 46 -30.39 24.52 -9.64
C ALA A 46 -29.55 24.00 -8.46
N TRP A 47 -28.68 24.85 -7.89
CA TRP A 47 -27.92 24.53 -6.69
C TRP A 47 -28.76 24.56 -5.41
N GLU A 48 -29.77 25.43 -5.31
CA GLU A 48 -30.65 25.46 -4.14
C GLU A 48 -31.43 24.15 -3.98
N GLU A 49 -31.76 23.48 -5.08
CA GLU A 49 -32.49 22.21 -5.07
C GLU A 49 -31.57 20.97 -5.02
N GLN A 50 -30.38 21.00 -5.64
CA GLN A 50 -29.53 19.80 -5.78
C GLN A 50 -28.09 19.96 -5.26
N GLY A 51 -27.69 21.17 -4.89
CA GLY A 51 -26.31 21.49 -4.45
C GLY A 51 -25.94 20.82 -3.13
N THR A 52 -26.88 20.71 -2.19
CA THR A 52 -26.65 20.00 -0.92
C THR A 52 -26.39 18.51 -1.14
N ASP A 53 -27.13 17.89 -2.05
CA ASP A 53 -26.94 16.48 -2.42
C ASP A 53 -25.60 16.29 -3.13
N PHE A 54 -25.26 17.20 -4.04
CA PHE A 54 -23.95 17.22 -4.69
C PHE A 54 -22.80 17.30 -3.67
N ASP A 55 -22.83 18.26 -2.76
CA ASP A 55 -21.80 18.41 -1.72
C ASP A 55 -21.71 17.17 -0.83
N THR A 56 -22.86 16.59 -0.48
CA THR A 56 -22.93 15.35 0.32
C THR A 56 -22.29 14.18 -0.41
N TYR A 57 -22.62 13.97 -1.68
CA TYR A 57 -22.05 12.87 -2.47
C TYR A 57 -20.56 13.07 -2.74
N MET A 58 -20.12 14.31 -3.02
CA MET A 58 -18.70 14.61 -3.23
C MET A 58 -17.88 14.40 -1.95
N ALA A 59 -18.42 14.77 -0.79
CA ALA A 59 -17.81 14.45 0.50
C ALA A 59 -17.71 12.94 0.75
N ALA A 60 -18.76 12.18 0.44
CA ALA A 60 -18.76 10.73 0.56
C ALA A 60 -17.72 10.06 -0.37
N ILE A 61 -17.63 10.51 -1.62
CA ILE A 61 -16.62 10.03 -2.58
C ILE A 61 -15.21 10.34 -2.05
N ALA A 62 -14.97 11.55 -1.54
CA ALA A 62 -13.68 11.91 -0.96
C ALA A 62 -13.33 11.04 0.26
N GLU A 63 -14.30 10.72 1.12
CA GLU A 63 -14.09 9.81 2.25
C GLU A 63 -13.71 8.39 1.78
N ASP A 64 -14.43 7.85 0.79
CA ASP A 64 -14.17 6.52 0.26
C ASP A 64 -12.81 6.41 -0.45
N LEU A 65 -12.40 7.47 -1.18
CA LEU A 65 -11.06 7.54 -1.76
C LEU A 65 -9.96 7.57 -0.69
N GLY A 66 -10.18 8.28 0.42
CA GLY A 66 -9.25 8.29 1.55
C GLY A 66 -9.11 6.91 2.21
N LYS A 67 -10.22 6.19 2.39
CA LYS A 67 -10.21 4.80 2.89
C LYS A 67 -9.47 3.87 1.94
N LEU A 68 -9.71 3.98 0.63
CA LEU A 68 -9.04 3.17 -0.38
C LEU A 68 -7.52 3.44 -0.38
N SER A 69 -7.11 4.71 -0.34
CA SER A 69 -5.70 5.10 -0.21
C SER A 69 -5.05 4.44 1.02
N THR A 70 -5.75 4.45 2.15
CA THR A 70 -5.26 3.86 3.40
C THR A 70 -5.07 2.35 3.27
N HIS A 71 -6.06 1.63 2.74
CA HIS A 71 -5.95 0.19 2.52
C HIS A 71 -4.83 -0.20 1.55
N LEU A 72 -4.61 0.57 0.49
CA LEU A 72 -3.51 0.32 -0.43
C LEU A 72 -2.15 0.46 0.28
N ALA A 73 -1.97 1.51 1.08
CA ALA A 73 -0.75 1.69 1.88
C ALA A 73 -0.55 0.58 2.92
N GLU A 74 -1.62 0.11 3.56
CA GLU A 74 -1.57 -1.02 4.51
C GLU A 74 -1.13 -2.31 3.82
N ILE A 75 -1.69 -2.62 2.65
CA ILE A 75 -1.31 -3.80 1.85
C ILE A 75 0.16 -3.70 1.43
N GLY A 76 0.59 -2.54 0.91
CA GLY A 76 1.98 -2.30 0.55
C GLY A 76 2.93 -2.51 1.74
N GLY A 77 2.58 -1.97 2.91
CA GLY A 77 3.33 -2.16 4.15
C GLY A 77 3.44 -3.62 4.59
N GLN A 78 2.34 -4.37 4.54
CA GLN A 78 2.31 -5.79 4.90
C GLN A 78 3.18 -6.64 3.96
N ILE A 79 3.13 -6.36 2.65
CA ILE A 79 3.96 -7.06 1.66
C ILE A 79 5.45 -6.79 1.91
N ALA A 80 5.82 -5.52 2.12
CA ALA A 80 7.20 -5.15 2.40
C ALA A 80 7.71 -5.79 3.70
N GLN A 81 6.90 -5.77 4.76
CA GLN A 81 7.22 -6.42 6.03
C GLN A 81 7.43 -7.94 5.86
N GLY A 82 6.57 -8.60 5.08
CA GLY A 82 6.72 -10.01 4.76
C GLY A 82 8.05 -10.31 4.06
N ALA A 83 8.44 -9.47 3.10
CA ALA A 83 9.72 -9.59 2.39
C ALA A 83 10.93 -9.46 3.31
N ASP A 84 10.89 -8.51 4.25
CA ASP A 84 11.98 -8.32 5.20
C ASP A 84 12.10 -9.48 6.18
N LEU A 85 10.97 -10.01 6.67
CA LEU A 85 10.96 -11.19 7.55
C LEU A 85 11.56 -12.43 6.89
N THR A 86 11.24 -12.68 5.62
CA THR A 86 11.83 -13.82 4.89
C THR A 86 13.33 -13.66 4.72
N VAL A 87 13.81 -12.48 4.30
CA VAL A 87 15.26 -12.21 4.15
C VAL A 87 16.00 -12.38 5.48
N GLN A 88 15.40 -11.92 6.58
CA GLN A 88 15.98 -12.07 7.92
C GLN A 88 16.05 -13.54 8.35
N ALA A 89 14.99 -14.31 8.10
CA ALA A 89 14.97 -15.74 8.40
C ALA A 89 16.05 -16.50 7.62
N ASP A 90 16.18 -16.25 6.32
CA ASP A 90 17.19 -16.89 5.47
C ASP A 90 18.61 -16.53 5.90
N THR A 91 18.87 -15.25 6.19
CA THR A 91 20.17 -14.78 6.67
C THR A 91 20.56 -15.45 7.99
N THR A 92 19.63 -15.51 8.94
CA THR A 92 19.86 -16.14 10.25
C THR A 92 20.10 -17.65 10.10
N GLY A 93 19.32 -18.31 9.23
CA GLY A 93 19.50 -19.72 8.92
C GLY A 93 20.89 -20.02 8.36
N LEU A 94 21.34 -19.23 7.37
CA LEU A 94 22.68 -19.37 6.78
C LEU A 94 23.81 -19.17 7.79
N GLN A 95 23.69 -18.16 8.66
CA GLN A 95 24.68 -17.92 9.72
C GLN A 95 24.78 -19.10 10.69
N ASN A 96 23.65 -19.68 11.09
CA ASN A 96 23.62 -20.84 11.97
C ASN A 96 24.26 -22.07 11.31
N VAL A 97 23.98 -22.31 10.02
CA VAL A 97 24.61 -23.41 9.27
C VAL A 97 26.11 -23.22 9.17
N GLN A 98 26.58 -22.01 8.85
CA GLN A 98 28.01 -21.70 8.79
C GLN A 98 28.69 -21.89 10.14
N ALA A 99 28.05 -21.47 11.24
CA ALA A 99 28.58 -21.66 12.57
C ALA A 99 28.79 -23.15 12.92
N VAL A 100 27.82 -24.00 12.57
CA VAL A 100 27.93 -25.46 12.76
C VAL A 100 29.02 -26.07 11.87
N GLU A 101 29.16 -25.62 10.62
CA GLU A 101 30.18 -26.11 9.70
C GLU A 101 31.60 -25.72 10.14
N ILE A 102 31.77 -24.54 10.75
CA ILE A 102 33.04 -24.10 11.32
C ILE A 102 33.39 -24.91 12.57
N ASP A 103 32.44 -25.12 13.47
CA ASP A 103 32.66 -25.89 14.71
C ASP A 103 33.02 -27.36 14.40
N SER A 104 32.38 -27.96 13.39
CA SER A 104 32.67 -29.33 12.94
C SER A 104 34.00 -29.49 12.20
N ARG A 105 34.57 -28.43 11.62
CA ARG A 105 35.90 -28.44 10.97
C ARG A 105 37.05 -28.01 11.87
N GLY A 106 36.79 -27.31 12.97
CA GLY A 106 37.81 -26.85 13.93
C GLY A 106 38.11 -27.83 15.06
N GLY A 107 37.43 -28.98 15.09
CA GLY A 107 37.51 -29.99 16.16
C GLY A 107 38.43 -31.19 15.92
N GLU A 108 39.34 -31.14 14.93
CA GLU A 108 40.41 -32.15 14.74
C GLU A 108 41.76 -31.70 15.34
#